data_AF-M1NKL3-F1
#
_entry.id   AF-M1NKL3-F1
#
_cell.length_a   1.000
_cell.length_b   1.000
_cell.length_c   1.000
_cell.angle_alpha   90.00
_cell.angle_beta   90.00
_cell.angle_gamma   90.00
#
_symmetry.space_group_name_H-M   'P 1'
#
loop_
_entity.id
_entity.type
_entity.pdbx_description
1 polymer ?
#
loop_
_entity_poly.entity_id
_entity_poly.type
_entity_poly.pdbx_seq_one_letter_code
_entity_poly.pdbx_strand_id
1 'polypeptide(L)'
;MRDSSGRDDSRREDFRREKARRGEDERSPFRDDDDWDDGEWYDDEVRVDHRREAPEARAARLAALEEIIGKLRAEGEIRVPWRGGGQEEDGIHSLAYPDINSVAYQAMPVVHDHGMVVFSWPQWREGRRIYEGLTPKNIGELDLITTLKLLSALARSERFGDGTWAEVFESGRGLLLFEHWLNLEREGAQRPITLEPTEL
;
A
#
# COMPACT_ATOMS: atom_id res chain seq x y z
N MET A 1 -35.05 29.98 14.92
CA MET A 1 -34.88 30.16 13.47
C MET A 1 -34.45 31.58 13.18
N ARG A 2 -33.17 31.79 12.86
CA ARG A 2 -32.64 33.01 12.23
C ARG A 2 -31.69 32.58 11.11
N ASP A 3 -32.04 33.00 9.90
CA ASP A 3 -31.37 32.70 8.64
C ASP A 3 -30.03 33.48 8.56
N SER A 4 -28.96 32.77 8.21
CA SER A 4 -27.58 33.28 8.19
C SER A 4 -26.94 33.22 6.80
N SER A 5 -27.74 33.05 5.74
CA SER A 5 -27.24 32.79 4.38
C SER A 5 -26.87 34.04 3.55
N GLY A 6 -27.12 35.26 4.04
CA GLY A 6 -27.05 36.47 3.20
C GLY A 6 -25.77 37.32 3.23
N ARG A 7 -24.71 36.95 3.98
CA ARG A 7 -23.52 37.82 4.15
C ARG A 7 -22.25 37.38 3.42
N ASP A 8 -22.22 36.18 2.85
CA ASP A 8 -20.99 35.61 2.27
C ASP A 8 -20.85 35.87 0.76
N ASP A 9 -21.95 36.19 0.07
CA ASP A 9 -21.94 36.34 -1.40
C ASP A 9 -21.41 37.70 -1.85
N SER A 10 -21.67 38.77 -1.07
CA SER A 10 -21.27 40.14 -1.40
C SER A 10 -19.74 40.30 -1.40
N ARG A 11 -19.04 39.61 -0.49
CA ARG A 11 -17.58 39.66 -0.39
C ARG A 11 -16.91 38.93 -1.56
N ARG A 12 -17.53 37.88 -2.08
CA ARG A 12 -17.03 37.13 -3.25
C ARG A 12 -17.16 37.93 -4.53
N GLU A 13 -18.25 38.67 -4.70
CA GLU A 13 -18.45 39.54 -5.87
C GLU A 13 -17.52 40.76 -5.87
N ASP A 14 -17.32 41.40 -4.71
CA ASP A 14 -16.39 42.53 -4.58
C ASP A 14 -14.94 42.09 -4.86
N PHE A 15 -14.54 40.91 -4.38
CA PHE A 15 -13.21 40.36 -4.64
C PHE A 15 -12.99 40.02 -6.13
N ARG A 16 -14.00 39.49 -6.82
CA ARG A 16 -13.95 39.24 -8.28
C ARG A 16 -13.85 40.54 -9.08
N ARG A 17 -14.61 41.57 -8.71
CA ARG A 17 -14.55 42.89 -9.38
C ARG A 17 -13.22 43.60 -9.17
N GLU A 18 -12.62 43.44 -7.99
CA GLU A 18 -11.31 44.01 -7.71
C GLU A 18 -10.18 43.29 -8.43
N LYS A 19 -10.26 41.96 -8.59
CA LYS A 19 -9.32 41.17 -9.42
C LYS A 19 -9.39 41.54 -10.91
N ALA A 20 -10.60 41.66 -11.47
CA ALA A 20 -10.79 42.02 -12.87
C ALA A 20 -10.23 43.41 -13.22
N ARG A 21 -10.22 44.35 -12.26
CA ARG A 21 -9.63 45.68 -12.43
C ARG A 21 -8.10 45.69 -12.45
N ARG A 22 -7.44 44.64 -11.91
CA ARG A 22 -5.98 44.55 -11.85
C ARG A 22 -5.35 43.87 -13.07
N GLY A 23 -6.15 43.36 -14.00
CA GLY A 23 -5.65 42.61 -15.15
C GLY A 23 -4.93 41.31 -14.74
N GLU A 24 -5.21 40.81 -13.55
CA GLU A 24 -4.70 39.53 -13.06
C GLU A 24 -5.49 38.42 -13.76
N ASP A 25 -4.90 37.87 -14.82
CA ASP A 25 -5.37 36.71 -15.57
C ASP A 25 -5.80 35.60 -14.58
N GLU A 26 -6.96 34.98 -14.82
CA GLU A 26 -7.60 33.98 -13.95
C GLU A 26 -6.86 32.63 -13.92
N ARG A 27 -5.53 32.63 -14.07
CA ARG A 27 -4.72 31.48 -13.71
C ARG A 27 -4.61 31.44 -12.20
N SER A 28 -5.54 30.70 -11.59
CA SER A 28 -5.40 30.19 -10.24
C SER A 28 -3.96 29.68 -10.04
N PRO A 29 -3.23 30.11 -9.00
CA PRO A 29 -1.93 29.54 -8.66
C PRO A 29 -2.07 28.11 -8.13
N PHE A 30 -3.29 27.68 -7.81
CA PHE A 30 -3.62 26.28 -7.64
C PHE A 30 -3.86 25.72 -9.03
N ARG A 31 -2.84 25.00 -9.55
CA ARG A 31 -3.04 24.03 -10.63
C ARG A 31 -4.21 23.14 -10.23
N ASP A 32 -5.11 22.86 -11.17
CA ASP A 32 -6.13 21.84 -10.96
C ASP A 32 -5.43 20.57 -10.44
N ASP A 33 -5.91 20.01 -9.33
CA ASP A 33 -5.34 18.84 -8.66
C ASP A 33 -5.29 17.57 -9.55
N ASP A 34 -5.71 17.67 -10.81
CA ASP A 34 -5.72 16.62 -11.83
C ASP A 34 -4.53 16.67 -12.81
N ASP A 35 -3.61 17.65 -12.70
CA ASP A 35 -2.44 17.80 -13.60
C ASP A 35 -1.13 17.29 -12.96
N TRP A 36 -1.22 16.26 -12.12
CA TRP A 36 -0.05 15.53 -11.63
C TRP A 36 0.33 14.47 -12.65
N ASP A 37 1.41 14.77 -13.38
CA ASP A 37 2.26 13.88 -14.19
C ASP A 37 1.92 12.39 -14.03
N ASP A 38 1.28 11.84 -15.05
CA ASP A 38 0.84 10.46 -15.23
C ASP A 38 2.01 9.50 -15.50
N GLY A 39 3.18 9.81 -14.94
CA GLY A 39 4.34 8.93 -14.98
C GLY A 39 3.97 7.52 -14.56
N GLU A 40 4.60 6.54 -15.20
CA GLU A 40 4.33 5.14 -14.93
C GLU A 40 4.71 4.81 -13.47
N TRP A 41 3.92 3.96 -12.80
CA TRP A 41 4.24 3.35 -11.49
C TRP A 41 5.61 2.64 -11.43
N TYR A 42 6.31 2.55 -12.56
CA TYR A 42 7.51 1.77 -12.80
C TYR A 42 8.82 2.56 -12.76
N ASP A 43 8.84 3.89 -12.64
CA ASP A 43 10.02 4.68 -13.04
C ASP A 43 11.22 4.73 -12.08
N ASP A 44 11.15 4.15 -10.88
CA ASP A 44 12.37 3.87 -10.11
C ASP A 44 12.65 2.37 -10.14
N GLU A 45 13.63 1.95 -10.95
CA GLU A 45 14.16 0.58 -10.99
C GLU A 45 14.80 0.19 -9.63
N VAL A 46 14.00 -0.01 -8.60
CA VAL A 46 14.41 -0.81 -7.44
C VAL A 46 14.33 -2.27 -7.87
N ARG A 47 15.38 -2.72 -8.54
CA ARG A 47 15.65 -4.15 -8.66
C ARG A 47 15.98 -4.65 -7.27
N VAL A 48 15.07 -5.42 -6.67
CA VAL A 48 15.43 -6.23 -5.51
C VAL A 48 16.46 -7.25 -6.01
N ASP A 49 17.74 -6.92 -5.86
CA ASP A 49 18.82 -7.75 -6.39
C ASP A 49 19.09 -8.93 -5.44
N HIS A 50 18.14 -9.85 -5.39
CA HIS A 50 18.26 -11.13 -4.69
C HIS A 50 19.45 -11.97 -5.19
N ARG A 51 20.11 -11.58 -6.30
CA ARG A 51 21.28 -12.28 -6.87
C ARG A 51 22.54 -12.15 -6.00
N ARG A 52 22.57 -11.18 -5.08
CA ARG A 52 23.68 -11.01 -4.11
C ARG A 52 23.36 -11.56 -2.72
N GLU A 53 22.14 -12.04 -2.52
CA GLU A 53 21.72 -12.63 -1.25
C GLU A 53 22.40 -13.99 -1.07
N ALA A 54 22.99 -14.23 0.11
CA ALA A 54 23.56 -15.53 0.43
C ALA A 54 22.45 -16.61 0.36
N PRO A 55 22.72 -17.82 -0.19
CA PRO A 55 21.72 -18.87 -0.30
C PRO A 55 21.01 -19.19 1.02
N GLU A 56 21.73 -19.12 2.14
CA GLU A 56 21.20 -19.32 3.49
C GLU A 56 20.22 -18.21 3.90
N ALA A 57 20.52 -16.95 3.61
CA ALA A 57 19.64 -15.82 3.88
C ALA A 57 18.36 -15.92 3.06
N ARG A 58 18.49 -16.28 1.77
CA ARG A 58 17.33 -16.54 0.91
C ARG A 58 16.49 -17.71 1.43
N ALA A 59 17.11 -18.81 1.85
CA ALA A 59 16.39 -19.96 2.40
C ALA A 59 15.64 -19.59 3.71
N ALA A 60 16.28 -18.85 4.60
CA ALA A 60 15.65 -18.35 5.83
C ALA A 60 14.45 -17.45 5.52
N ARG A 61 14.58 -16.56 4.54
CA ARG A 61 13.51 -15.68 4.04
C ARG A 61 12.31 -16.46 3.49
N LEU A 62 12.55 -17.47 2.67
CA LEU A 62 11.47 -18.33 2.17
C LEU A 62 10.81 -19.15 3.29
N ALA A 63 11.59 -19.64 4.25
CA ALA A 63 11.04 -20.36 5.40
C ALA A 63 10.13 -19.48 6.27
N ALA A 64 10.51 -18.23 6.52
CA ALA A 64 9.68 -17.28 7.26
C ALA A 64 8.37 -16.95 6.51
N LEU A 65 8.44 -16.78 5.18
CA LEU A 65 7.26 -16.59 4.34
C LEU A 65 6.33 -17.82 4.37
N GLU A 66 6.88 -19.03 4.26
CA GLU A 66 6.12 -20.28 4.35
C GLU A 66 5.45 -20.45 5.72
N GLU A 67 6.17 -20.15 6.80
CA GLU A 67 5.66 -20.22 8.16
C GLU A 67 4.45 -19.31 8.35
N ILE A 68 4.56 -18.03 7.92
CA ILE A 68 3.45 -17.09 8.11
C ILE A 68 2.23 -17.47 7.25
N ILE A 69 2.44 -17.93 6.01
CA ILE A 69 1.35 -18.44 5.16
C ILE A 69 0.67 -19.64 5.84
N GLY A 70 1.45 -20.53 6.46
CA GLY A 70 0.92 -21.64 7.25
C GLY A 70 0.01 -21.18 8.39
N LYS A 71 0.44 -20.18 9.17
CA LYS A 71 -0.36 -19.58 10.24
C LYS A 71 -1.64 -18.93 9.72
N LEU A 72 -1.53 -18.13 8.65
CA LEU A 72 -2.66 -17.45 8.02
C LEU A 72 -3.72 -18.45 7.52
N ARG A 73 -3.30 -19.57 6.91
CA ARG A 73 -4.20 -20.64 6.48
C ARG A 73 -4.87 -21.36 7.65
N ALA A 74 -4.13 -21.58 8.74
CA ALA A 74 -4.64 -22.27 9.93
C ALA A 74 -5.73 -21.46 10.64
N GLU A 75 -5.64 -20.13 10.60
CA GLU A 75 -6.66 -19.22 11.12
C GLU A 75 -7.99 -19.33 10.35
N GLY A 76 -7.92 -19.60 9.03
CA GLY A 76 -9.10 -19.69 8.17
C GLY A 76 -9.65 -18.31 7.83
N GLU A 77 -10.84 -17.98 8.35
CA GLU A 77 -11.41 -16.65 8.19
C GLU A 77 -10.70 -15.67 9.12
N ILE A 78 -9.75 -14.91 8.57
CA ILE A 78 -8.96 -13.97 9.35
C ILE A 78 -9.85 -12.81 9.78
N ARG A 79 -9.93 -12.59 11.09
CA ARG A 79 -10.58 -11.44 11.73
C ARG A 79 -9.57 -10.77 12.65
N VAL A 80 -9.35 -9.48 12.47
CA VAL A 80 -8.41 -8.73 13.32
C VAL A 80 -9.19 -8.11 14.47
N PRO A 81 -8.93 -8.52 15.74
CA PRO A 81 -9.58 -7.90 16.88
C PRO A 81 -9.21 -6.42 16.96
N TRP A 82 -10.18 -5.57 17.30
CA TRP A 82 -9.94 -4.17 17.61
C TRP A 82 -9.96 -3.96 19.12
N ARG A 83 -9.07 -3.09 19.61
CA ARG A 83 -8.94 -2.69 21.02
C ARG A 83 -9.07 -1.17 21.14
N GLY A 84 -9.22 -0.66 22.36
CA GLY A 84 -9.41 0.77 22.62
C GLY A 84 -10.79 1.27 22.15
N GLY A 85 -10.88 2.54 21.79
CA GLY A 85 -12.12 3.17 21.30
C GLY A 85 -13.10 3.55 22.39
N GLY A 86 -12.64 3.58 23.64
CA GLY A 86 -13.46 3.82 24.82
C GLY A 86 -12.78 4.73 25.83
N GLN A 87 -13.45 4.94 26.95
CA GLN A 87 -12.87 5.63 28.10
C GLN A 87 -12.13 4.59 28.96
N GLU A 88 -10.85 4.82 29.21
CA GLU A 88 -10.00 3.91 30.01
C GLU A 88 -9.96 4.35 31.48
N GLU A 89 -9.94 5.66 31.72
CA GLU A 89 -10.02 6.31 33.03
C GLU A 89 -10.81 7.63 32.93
N ASP A 90 -11.14 8.28 34.04
CA ASP A 90 -11.84 9.57 34.03
C ASP A 90 -11.14 10.62 33.16
N GLY A 91 -11.75 10.93 32.01
CA GLY A 91 -11.22 11.87 31.03
C GLY A 91 -10.15 11.33 30.08
N ILE A 92 -9.74 10.06 30.20
CA ILE A 92 -8.79 9.41 29.29
C ILE A 92 -9.56 8.56 28.27
N HIS A 93 -9.53 8.99 27.01
CA HIS A 93 -10.12 8.27 25.89
C HIS A 93 -9.03 7.68 25.01
N SER A 94 -9.18 6.41 24.64
CA SER A 94 -8.35 5.78 23.61
C SER A 94 -9.06 5.74 22.27
N LEU A 95 -8.28 5.88 21.19
CA LEU A 95 -8.76 5.59 19.84
C LEU A 95 -8.85 4.06 19.67
N ALA A 96 -9.74 3.60 18.79
CA ALA A 96 -9.78 2.20 18.42
C ALA A 96 -8.54 1.87 17.59
N TYR A 97 -7.91 0.72 17.83
CA TYR A 97 -6.74 0.25 17.10
C TYR A 97 -6.77 -1.27 16.90
N PRO A 98 -6.21 -1.79 15.80
CA PRO A 98 -6.13 -3.23 15.54
C PRO A 98 -5.16 -3.92 16.50
N ASP A 99 -5.46 -5.16 16.88
CA ASP A 99 -4.62 -5.97 17.76
C ASP A 99 -3.37 -6.46 17.00
N ILE A 100 -2.23 -5.87 17.38
CA ILE A 100 -0.91 -6.15 16.81
C ILE A 100 -0.44 -7.60 17.02
N ASN A 101 -1.08 -8.36 17.92
CA ASN A 101 -0.72 -9.76 18.17
C ASN A 101 -1.41 -10.74 17.21
N SER A 102 -2.36 -10.26 16.40
CA SER A 102 -3.04 -11.09 15.41
C SER A 102 -2.05 -11.65 14.37
N VAL A 103 -2.38 -12.82 13.80
CA VAL A 103 -1.55 -13.45 12.76
C VAL A 103 -1.35 -12.52 11.56
N ALA A 104 -2.36 -11.71 11.22
CA ALA A 104 -2.24 -10.67 10.19
C ALA A 104 -1.06 -9.72 10.46
N TYR A 105 -0.91 -9.23 11.70
CA TYR A 105 0.17 -8.32 12.05
C TYR A 105 1.53 -9.00 12.19
N GLN A 106 1.56 -10.30 12.51
CA GLN A 106 2.80 -11.11 12.44
C GLN A 106 3.34 -11.25 11.00
N ALA A 107 2.52 -10.99 9.98
CA ALA A 107 2.95 -11.00 8.59
C ALA A 107 3.65 -9.71 8.14
N MET A 108 3.51 -8.62 8.90
CA MET A 108 4.12 -7.34 8.54
C MET A 108 5.66 -7.34 8.65
N PRO A 109 6.28 -7.91 9.71
CA PRO A 109 7.73 -8.10 9.76
C PRO A 109 8.28 -8.85 8.55
N VAL A 110 7.57 -9.87 8.04
CA VAL A 110 7.97 -10.62 6.84
C VAL A 110 8.07 -9.68 5.63
N VAL A 111 7.17 -8.72 5.47
CA VAL A 111 7.28 -7.71 4.39
C VAL A 111 8.45 -6.74 4.63
N HIS A 112 8.63 -6.29 5.87
CA HIS A 112 9.70 -5.35 6.22
C HIS A 112 11.10 -5.94 6.02
N ASP A 113 11.29 -7.18 6.47
CA ASP A 113 12.58 -7.87 6.48
C ASP A 113 12.95 -8.44 5.11
N HIS A 114 11.99 -8.60 4.20
CA HIS A 114 12.20 -9.34 2.94
C HIS A 114 12.13 -8.52 1.67
N GLY A 115 11.81 -7.22 1.78
CA GLY A 115 11.95 -6.32 0.65
C GLY A 115 10.82 -5.32 0.58
N MET A 116 10.86 -4.31 1.45
CA MET A 116 10.16 -3.07 1.16
C MET A 116 10.66 -2.53 -0.19
N VAL A 117 9.84 -2.61 -1.21
CA VAL A 117 10.15 -2.03 -2.51
C VAL A 117 9.79 -0.55 -2.46
N VAL A 118 10.70 0.31 -2.93
CA VAL A 118 10.38 1.72 -3.10
C VAL A 118 9.33 1.83 -4.21
N PHE A 119 8.31 2.63 -3.96
CA PHE A 119 7.29 2.97 -4.93
C PHE A 119 6.94 4.44 -4.77
N SER A 120 6.35 5.00 -5.83
CA SER A 120 5.94 6.40 -5.86
C SER A 120 4.56 6.57 -5.22
N TRP A 121 4.50 7.22 -4.05
CA TRP A 121 3.23 7.54 -3.40
C TRP A 121 2.27 8.37 -4.27
N PRO A 122 2.72 9.39 -5.03
CA PRO A 122 1.87 10.09 -5.98
C PRO A 122 1.17 9.17 -6.99
N GLN A 123 1.83 8.09 -7.39
CA GLN A 123 1.32 7.12 -8.35
C GLN A 123 0.55 5.95 -7.69
N TRP A 124 0.35 5.95 -6.36
CA TRP A 124 -0.34 4.87 -5.64
C TRP A 124 -1.75 4.59 -6.15
N ARG A 125 -2.39 5.55 -6.83
CA ARG A 125 -3.70 5.36 -7.45
C ARG A 125 -3.74 4.15 -8.38
N GLU A 126 -2.68 3.89 -9.14
CA GLU A 126 -2.58 2.70 -9.98
C GLU A 126 -2.50 1.42 -9.14
N GLY A 127 -1.59 1.36 -8.17
CA GLY A 127 -1.46 0.22 -7.25
C GLY A 127 -2.76 -0.07 -6.49
N ARG A 128 -3.45 0.97 -6.03
CA ARG A 128 -4.78 0.86 -5.41
C ARG A 128 -5.80 0.25 -6.35
N ARG A 129 -5.87 0.70 -7.61
CA ARG A 129 -6.77 0.13 -8.63
C ARG A 129 -6.50 -1.35 -8.88
N ILE A 130 -5.22 -1.73 -8.95
CA ILE A 130 -4.80 -3.13 -9.09
C ILE A 130 -5.26 -3.94 -7.87
N TYR A 131 -5.00 -3.45 -6.67
CA TYR A 131 -5.37 -4.11 -5.41
C TYR A 131 -6.90 -4.28 -5.25
N GLU A 132 -7.68 -3.23 -5.51
CA GLU A 132 -9.15 -3.28 -5.39
C GLU A 132 -9.76 -4.25 -6.40
N GLY A 133 -9.18 -4.35 -7.60
CA GLY A 133 -9.57 -5.29 -8.66
C GLY A 133 -9.02 -6.71 -8.49
N LEU A 134 -8.26 -6.99 -7.42
CA LEU A 134 -7.61 -8.27 -7.22
C LEU A 134 -8.61 -9.37 -6.86
N THR A 135 -8.49 -10.51 -7.53
CA THR A 135 -9.30 -11.71 -7.37
C THR A 135 -8.43 -12.97 -7.49
N PRO A 136 -8.92 -14.15 -7.04
CA PRO A 136 -8.23 -15.40 -7.30
C PRO A 136 -7.97 -15.72 -8.78
N LYS A 137 -8.69 -15.07 -9.72
CA LYS A 137 -8.57 -15.34 -11.16
C LYS A 137 -7.45 -14.55 -11.83
N ASN A 138 -7.16 -13.33 -11.37
CA ASN A 138 -6.17 -12.44 -11.99
C ASN A 138 -4.89 -12.27 -11.15
N ILE A 139 -4.82 -12.84 -9.95
CA ILE A 139 -3.61 -12.79 -9.11
C ILE A 139 -2.37 -13.30 -9.86
N GLY A 140 -2.52 -14.35 -10.69
CA GLY A 140 -1.44 -14.94 -11.48
C GLY A 140 -0.87 -14.03 -12.58
N GLU A 141 -1.52 -12.90 -12.86
CA GLU A 141 -1.03 -11.90 -13.83
C GLU A 141 0.00 -10.95 -13.20
N LEU A 142 0.08 -10.89 -11.87
CA LEU A 142 1.04 -10.02 -11.19
C LEU A 142 2.43 -10.61 -11.22
N ASP A 143 3.42 -9.81 -11.60
CA ASP A 143 4.83 -10.16 -11.40
C ASP A 143 5.27 -9.96 -9.94
N LEU A 144 6.50 -10.39 -9.61
CA LEU A 144 7.08 -10.29 -8.27
C LEU A 144 7.23 -8.84 -7.80
N ILE A 145 7.68 -7.94 -8.65
CA ILE A 145 7.93 -6.54 -8.29
C ILE A 145 6.60 -5.86 -7.98
N THR A 146 5.58 -6.06 -8.82
CA THR A 146 4.24 -5.54 -8.62
C THR A 146 3.63 -6.08 -7.33
N THR A 147 3.74 -7.38 -7.09
CA THR A 147 3.27 -8.01 -5.84
C THR A 147 3.94 -7.40 -4.60
N LEU A 148 5.26 -7.25 -4.62
CA LEU A 148 6.01 -6.66 -3.50
C LEU A 148 5.73 -5.16 -3.32
N LYS A 149 5.55 -4.40 -4.40
CA LYS A 149 5.14 -2.98 -4.33
C LYS A 149 3.77 -2.84 -3.67
N LEU A 150 2.79 -3.67 -4.02
CA LEU A 150 1.46 -3.67 -3.39
C LEU A 150 1.57 -3.96 -1.88
N LEU A 151 2.24 -5.05 -1.51
CA LEU A 151 2.45 -5.42 -0.11
C LEU A 151 3.17 -4.32 0.68
N SER A 152 4.21 -3.72 0.09
CA SER A 152 4.95 -2.62 0.68
C SER A 152 4.09 -1.37 0.89
N ALA A 153 3.24 -1.03 -0.08
CA ALA A 153 2.35 0.11 0.02
C ALA A 153 1.31 -0.09 1.13
N LEU A 154 0.64 -1.25 1.14
CA LEU A 154 -0.36 -1.60 2.14
C LEU A 154 0.23 -1.65 3.56
N ALA A 155 1.40 -2.26 3.74
CA ALA A 155 2.09 -2.29 5.03
C ALA A 155 2.49 -0.88 5.51
N ARG A 156 2.86 0.02 4.59
CA ARG A 156 3.20 1.40 4.95
C ARG A 156 1.98 2.26 5.26
N SER A 157 0.84 2.02 4.62
CA SER A 157 -0.42 2.72 4.92
C SER A 157 -0.85 2.49 6.37
N GLU A 158 -0.60 1.29 6.91
CA GLU A 158 -0.91 0.96 8.31
C GLU A 158 -0.11 1.76 9.35
N ARG A 159 0.92 2.52 8.94
CA ARG A 159 1.64 3.41 9.88
C ARG A 159 0.74 4.46 10.53
N PHE A 160 -0.43 4.72 9.94
CA PHE A 160 -1.43 5.62 10.49
C PHE A 160 -2.42 4.93 11.44
N GLY A 161 -2.31 3.60 11.64
CA GLY A 161 -3.19 2.83 12.52
C GLY A 161 -4.64 2.82 12.08
N ASP A 162 -4.89 2.99 10.77
CA ASP A 162 -6.22 3.14 10.20
C ASP A 162 -6.90 1.79 9.92
N GLY A 163 -6.20 0.68 10.14
CA GLY A 163 -6.71 -0.67 9.90
C GLY A 163 -6.62 -1.11 8.45
N THR A 164 -5.91 -0.39 7.57
CA THR A 164 -5.65 -0.82 6.19
C THR A 164 -5.11 -2.26 6.14
N TRP A 165 -4.17 -2.62 7.00
CA TRP A 165 -3.59 -3.95 7.07
C TRP A 165 -4.59 -4.99 7.56
N ALA A 166 -5.46 -4.62 8.51
CA ALA A 166 -6.53 -5.49 8.95
C ALA A 166 -7.48 -5.81 7.78
N GLU A 167 -7.93 -4.79 7.06
CA GLU A 167 -8.82 -4.94 5.89
C GLU A 167 -8.21 -5.85 4.81
N VAL A 168 -6.90 -5.74 4.58
CA VAL A 168 -6.16 -6.57 3.63
C VAL A 168 -6.34 -8.06 3.91
N PHE A 169 -6.21 -8.48 5.17
CA PHE A 169 -6.37 -9.88 5.53
C PHE A 169 -7.84 -10.29 5.70
N GLU A 170 -8.69 -9.43 6.26
CA GLU A 170 -10.11 -9.73 6.43
C GLU A 170 -10.84 -9.89 5.10
N SER A 171 -10.38 -9.22 4.05
CA SER A 171 -10.89 -9.41 2.69
C SER A 171 -10.36 -10.66 1.96
N GLY A 172 -9.43 -11.39 2.58
CA GLY A 172 -8.75 -12.55 1.99
C GLY A 172 -7.65 -12.21 0.96
N ARG A 173 -7.54 -10.94 0.53
CA ARG A 173 -6.54 -10.50 -0.45
C ARG A 173 -5.11 -10.60 0.08
N GLY A 174 -4.91 -10.39 1.37
CA GLY A 174 -3.61 -10.54 2.03
C GLY A 174 -3.04 -11.94 1.86
N LEU A 175 -3.84 -12.98 2.16
CA LEU A 175 -3.39 -14.37 1.96
C LEU A 175 -3.09 -14.66 0.49
N LEU A 176 -3.94 -14.20 -0.45
CA LEU A 176 -3.71 -14.37 -1.89
C LEU A 176 -2.37 -13.77 -2.34
N LEU A 177 -2.04 -12.55 -1.89
CA LEU A 177 -0.78 -11.89 -2.25
C LEU A 177 0.44 -12.62 -1.69
N PHE A 178 0.37 -13.09 -0.43
CA PHE A 178 1.47 -13.83 0.19
C PHE A 178 1.71 -15.19 -0.47
N GLU A 179 0.65 -15.93 -0.78
CA GLU A 179 0.75 -17.21 -1.50
C GLU A 179 1.33 -17.02 -2.90
N HIS A 180 0.88 -15.99 -3.61
CA HIS A 180 1.40 -15.65 -4.94
C HIS A 180 2.87 -15.26 -4.89
N TRP A 181 3.26 -14.43 -3.91
CA TRP A 181 4.67 -14.09 -3.68
C TRP A 181 5.54 -15.33 -3.48
N LEU A 182 5.11 -16.27 -2.62
CA LEU A 182 5.86 -17.52 -2.40
C LEU A 182 6.03 -18.34 -3.70
N ASN A 183 4.99 -18.41 -4.53
CA ASN A 183 5.05 -19.12 -5.81
C ASN A 183 6.06 -18.47 -6.76
N LEU A 184 6.02 -17.14 -6.91
CA LEU A 184 6.94 -16.39 -7.76
C LEU A 184 8.41 -16.56 -7.33
N GLU A 185 8.68 -16.59 -6.02
CA GLU A 185 10.03 -16.83 -5.49
C GLU A 185 10.55 -18.24 -5.80
N ARG A 186 9.66 -19.24 -5.76
CA ARG A 186 9.98 -20.63 -6.10
C ARG A 186 10.18 -20.81 -7.61
N GLU A 187 9.37 -20.18 -8.44
CA GLU A 187 9.50 -20.20 -9.90
C GLU A 187 10.79 -19.49 -10.35
N GLY A 188 11.11 -18.35 -9.74
CA GLY A 188 12.39 -17.66 -9.94
C GLY A 188 13.60 -18.49 -9.52
N ALA A 189 13.45 -19.43 -8.57
CA ALA A 189 14.49 -20.40 -8.21
C ALA A 189 14.70 -21.51 -9.26
N GLN A 190 13.69 -21.81 -10.08
CA GLN A 190 13.68 -22.95 -11.00
C GLN A 190 14.16 -22.59 -12.42
N ARG A 191 14.29 -21.31 -12.79
CA ARG A 191 14.90 -20.93 -14.07
C ARG A 191 16.43 -21.07 -13.99
N PRO A 192 17.06 -21.99 -14.73
CA PRO A 192 18.52 -22.04 -14.82
C PRO A 192 19.04 -20.73 -15.39
N ILE A 193 20.10 -20.19 -14.79
CA ILE A 193 20.74 -18.96 -15.23
C ILE A 193 21.44 -19.25 -16.55
N THR A 194 20.79 -18.93 -17.68
CA THR A 194 21.47 -18.87 -18.97
C THR A 194 22.30 -17.60 -18.99
N LEU A 195 23.59 -17.72 -18.70
CA LEU A 195 24.55 -16.66 -18.99
C LEU A 195 24.75 -16.67 -20.51
N GLU A 196 24.03 -15.80 -21.22
CA GLU A 196 24.39 -15.49 -22.60
C GLU A 196 25.81 -14.91 -22.57
N PRO A 197 26.78 -15.54 -23.26
CA PRO A 197 28.14 -15.06 -23.27
C PRO A 197 28.14 -13.66 -23.89
N THR A 198 28.59 -12.69 -23.11
CA THR A 198 28.87 -11.34 -23.62
C THR A 198 30.02 -11.48 -24.61
N GLU A 199 29.73 -11.38 -25.89
CA GLU A 199 30.78 -11.25 -26.91
C GLU A 199 31.56 -9.97 -26.61
N LEU A 200 32.87 -10.15 -26.37
CA LEU A 200 33.86 -9.08 -26.18
C LEU A 200 34.34 -8.56 -27.55
#